data_AF-A0AAW7D7K4-F1
#
_entry.id   AF-A0AAW7D7K4-F1
#
_cell.length_a   1.000
_cell.length_b   1.000
_cell.length_c   1.000
_cell.angle_alpha   90.00
_cell.angle_beta   90.00
_cell.angle_gamma   90.00
#
_symmetry.space_group_name_H-M   'P 1'
#
loop_
_entity.id
_entity.type
_entity.pdbx_description
1 polymer ?
#
loop_
_entity_poly.entity_id
_entity_poly.type
_entity_poly.pdbx_seq_one_letter_code
_entity_poly.pdbx_strand_id
1 'polypeptide(L)'
;MKKVILSTILSIGFLTSCASTKQMQQGEELLTIAPETRDCSNGVAKMQCMMVKYTDVDEWQYFYNTIEEFTYEPGFEYQLIVSTTKVENPPADASSINYKLVKVVRKKLATLN
;
A
#
# COMPACT_ATOMS: atom_id res chain seq x y z
N MET A 1 64.80 18.20 -12.24
CA MET A 1 65.23 16.93 -12.87
C MET A 1 64.86 15.81 -11.90
N LYS A 2 63.97 14.84 -12.13
CA LYS A 2 63.62 14.07 -13.32
C LYS A 2 62.17 13.54 -13.20
N LYS A 3 61.43 13.70 -14.31
CA LYS A 3 60.48 12.76 -14.92
C LYS A 3 59.25 12.31 -14.13
N VAL A 4 58.15 13.03 -14.41
CA VAL A 4 56.77 12.54 -14.41
C VAL A 4 56.68 11.34 -15.37
N ILE A 5 56.24 10.18 -14.88
CA ILE A 5 55.86 9.05 -15.74
C ILE A 5 54.34 8.99 -15.78
N LEU A 6 53.84 9.44 -16.92
CA LEU A 6 52.49 9.30 -17.42
C LEU A 6 52.19 7.80 -17.63
N SER A 7 51.24 7.25 -16.89
CA SER A 7 50.61 5.98 -17.25
C SER A 7 49.10 6.11 -17.11
N THR A 8 48.50 6.60 -18.20
CA THR A 8 47.14 6.26 -18.61
C THR A 8 46.95 4.75 -18.54
N ILE A 9 45.86 4.27 -17.93
CA ILE A 9 45.01 3.17 -18.43
C ILE A 9 43.82 2.97 -17.46
N LEU A 10 42.66 3.31 -18.04
CA LEU A 10 41.36 2.65 -17.92
C LEU A 10 40.58 2.81 -16.61
N SER A 11 39.86 3.93 -16.57
CA SER A 11 38.61 4.13 -15.86
C SER A 11 37.69 2.91 -15.99
N ILE A 12 37.67 2.05 -14.98
CA ILE A 12 36.60 1.07 -14.81
C ILE A 12 35.37 1.88 -14.40
N GLY A 13 34.50 2.13 -15.39
CA GLY A 13 33.21 2.75 -15.19
C GLY A 13 32.39 1.91 -14.23
N PHE A 14 32.29 2.36 -12.99
CA PHE A 14 31.21 1.95 -12.10
C PHE A 14 29.92 2.48 -12.72
N LEU A 15 29.26 1.64 -13.53
CA LEU A 15 27.87 1.87 -13.88
C LEU A 15 27.04 1.60 -12.61
N THR A 16 27.07 2.54 -11.67
CA THR A 16 26.08 2.62 -10.60
C THR A 16 24.76 2.99 -11.24
N SER A 17 24.06 1.99 -11.77
CA SER A 17 22.65 2.12 -12.11
C SER A 17 21.90 2.37 -10.81
N CYS A 18 21.64 3.64 -10.48
CA CYS A 18 20.68 3.99 -9.46
C CYS A 18 19.27 3.62 -9.96
N ALA A 19 18.90 2.35 -9.82
CA ALA A 19 17.50 1.98 -9.77
C ALA A 19 16.94 2.54 -8.46
N SER A 20 16.27 3.69 -8.53
CA SER A 20 15.55 4.26 -7.38
C SER A 20 14.30 3.39 -7.13
N THR A 21 14.50 2.28 -6.43
CA THR A 21 13.39 1.48 -5.90
C THR A 21 12.74 2.31 -4.82
N LYS A 22 11.54 2.84 -5.07
CA LYS A 22 10.74 3.52 -4.06
C LYS A 22 10.34 2.50 -3.01
N GLN A 23 11.12 2.37 -1.94
CA GLN A 23 10.83 1.44 -0.84
C GLN A 23 9.69 2.00 0.01
N MET A 24 8.78 1.13 0.43
CA MET A 24 7.75 1.47 1.42
C MET A 24 8.42 1.87 2.73
N GLN A 25 7.88 2.90 3.36
CA GLN A 25 8.40 3.41 4.64
C GLN A 25 7.90 2.56 5.81
N GLN A 26 8.58 2.64 6.95
CA GLN A 26 8.10 2.00 8.17
C GLN A 26 6.72 2.53 8.55
N GLY A 27 5.76 1.62 8.79
CA GLY A 27 4.36 1.97 9.06
C GLY A 27 3.49 2.10 7.82
N GLU A 28 4.04 1.95 6.62
CA GLU A 28 3.27 1.78 5.39
C GLU A 28 3.00 0.29 5.12
N GLU A 29 1.82 0.00 4.59
CA GLU A 29 1.46 -1.34 4.10
C GLU A 29 0.76 -1.26 2.74
N LEU A 30 0.86 -2.34 1.95
CA LEU A 30 0.16 -2.49 0.68
C LEU A 30 -1.12 -3.29 0.89
N LEU A 31 -2.26 -2.65 0.58
CA LEU A 31 -3.59 -3.25 0.59
C LEU A 31 -4.10 -3.44 -0.83
N THR A 32 -4.60 -4.64 -1.13
CA THR A 32 -5.40 -4.87 -2.33
C THR A 32 -6.88 -4.81 -1.95
N ILE A 33 -7.68 -3.97 -2.61
CA ILE A 33 -9.11 -3.80 -2.34
C ILE A 33 -9.92 -4.41 -3.47
N ALA A 34 -10.90 -5.24 -3.14
CA ALA A 34 -11.78 -5.91 -4.08
C ALA A 34 -12.75 -4.93 -4.79
N PRO A 35 -13.21 -5.27 -6.00
CA PRO A 35 -14.18 -4.47 -6.76
C PRO A 35 -15.60 -4.47 -6.22
N GLU A 36 -15.90 -5.31 -5.22
CA GLU A 36 -17.21 -5.39 -4.59
C GLU A 36 -17.07 -5.34 -3.06
N THR A 37 -18.02 -4.66 -2.43
CA THR A 37 -18.24 -4.76 -0.98
C THR A 37 -19.05 -5.99 -0.64
N ARG A 38 -18.96 -6.44 0.61
CA ARG A 38 -19.73 -7.57 1.13
C ARG A 38 -20.52 -7.14 2.36
N ASP A 39 -21.63 -7.82 2.61
CA ASP A 39 -22.37 -7.66 3.87
C ASP A 39 -21.50 -8.12 5.05
N CYS A 40 -21.30 -7.21 6.00
CA CYS A 40 -20.50 -7.38 7.20
C CYS A 40 -21.27 -6.90 8.44
N SER A 41 -22.60 -7.01 8.39
CA SER A 41 -23.48 -6.55 9.45
C SER A 41 -23.32 -7.43 10.70
N ASN A 42 -22.89 -6.83 11.81
CA ASN A 42 -22.74 -7.52 13.10
C ASN A 42 -23.88 -7.18 14.09
N GLY A 43 -25.08 -6.88 13.57
CA GLY A 43 -26.21 -6.49 14.40
C GLY A 43 -27.42 -6.07 13.58
N VAL A 44 -28.19 -5.11 14.10
CA VAL A 44 -29.48 -4.70 13.53
C VAL A 44 -29.31 -3.76 12.32
N ALA A 45 -28.17 -3.07 12.21
CA ALA A 45 -27.88 -2.16 11.11
C ALA A 45 -27.20 -2.87 9.96
N LYS A 46 -27.72 -2.66 8.74
CA LYS A 46 -27.08 -3.16 7.51
C LYS A 46 -25.81 -2.37 7.22
N MET A 47 -24.70 -3.07 7.07
CA MET A 47 -23.40 -2.49 6.72
C MET A 47 -22.77 -3.26 5.55
N GLN A 48 -22.09 -2.51 4.68
CA GLN A 48 -21.28 -3.05 3.59
C GLN A 48 -19.83 -2.70 3.87
N CYS A 49 -18.95 -3.70 3.84
CA CYS A 49 -17.52 -3.50 4.06
C CYS A 49 -16.75 -3.76 2.78
N MET A 50 -15.65 -3.04 2.61
CA MET A 50 -14.66 -3.39 1.60
C MET A 50 -14.04 -4.74 1.94
N MET A 51 -13.68 -5.51 0.92
CA MET A 51 -12.84 -6.69 1.09
C MET A 51 -11.40 -6.33 0.75
N VAL A 52 -10.48 -6.69 1.63
CA VAL A 52 -9.05 -6.41 1.45
C VAL A 52 -8.20 -7.68 1.50
N LYS A 53 -7.07 -7.65 0.80
CA LYS A 53 -5.96 -8.58 0.98
C LYS A 53 -4.73 -7.80 1.40
N TYR A 54 -4.11 -8.26 2.48
CA TYR A 54 -2.81 -7.79 2.93
C TYR A 54 -1.71 -8.52 2.14
N THR A 55 -0.52 -7.94 2.07
CA THR A 55 0.57 -8.46 1.21
C THR A 55 0.94 -9.91 1.53
N ASP A 56 0.85 -10.32 2.80
CA ASP A 56 1.22 -11.66 3.26
C ASP A 56 0.01 -12.56 3.54
N VAL A 57 -1.19 -12.16 3.08
CA VAL A 57 -2.43 -12.92 3.31
C VAL A 57 -3.17 -13.15 2.01
N ASP A 58 -3.23 -14.42 1.61
CA ASP A 58 -3.90 -14.84 0.36
C ASP A 58 -5.43 -14.80 0.44
N GLU A 59 -6.00 -14.69 1.64
CA GLU A 59 -7.43 -14.68 1.89
C GLU A 59 -8.00 -13.25 1.95
N TRP A 60 -9.20 -13.09 1.37
CA TRP A 60 -9.94 -11.83 1.48
C TRP A 60 -10.50 -11.66 2.89
N GLN A 61 -10.31 -10.48 3.48
CA GLN A 61 -10.82 -10.13 4.80
C GLN A 61 -11.76 -8.94 4.72
N TYR A 62 -12.74 -8.90 5.63
CA TYR A 62 -13.57 -7.71 5.82
C TYR A 62 -12.72 -6.57 6.37
N PHE A 63 -12.82 -5.41 5.74
CA PHE A 63 -12.22 -4.18 6.23
C PHE A 63 -13.29 -3.32 6.88
N TYR A 64 -13.33 -3.35 8.21
CA TYR A 64 -14.30 -2.62 9.04
C TYR A 64 -13.91 -1.15 9.26
N ASN A 65 -12.77 -0.73 8.71
CA ASN A 65 -12.22 0.61 8.86
C ASN A 65 -12.52 1.49 7.65
N THR A 66 -12.18 2.77 7.79
CA THR A 66 -12.08 3.69 6.66
C THR A 66 -10.62 3.94 6.34
N ILE A 67 -10.34 4.34 5.10
CA ILE A 67 -9.02 4.82 4.70
C ILE A 67 -9.20 6.32 4.43
N GLU A 68 -8.57 7.15 5.24
CA GLU A 68 -8.62 8.61 5.06
C GLU A 68 -8.12 8.98 3.65
N GLU A 69 -8.80 9.94 3.02
CA GLU A 69 -8.50 10.44 1.68
C GLU A 69 -8.67 9.40 0.54
N PHE A 70 -9.24 8.23 0.83
CA PHE A 70 -9.63 7.26 -0.19
C PHE A 70 -11.15 7.22 -0.38
N THR A 71 -11.58 7.30 -1.64
CA THR A 71 -12.98 7.09 -2.01
C THR A 71 -13.09 5.81 -2.81
N TYR A 72 -13.83 4.85 -2.28
CA TYR A 72 -14.11 3.60 -2.97
C TYR A 72 -15.09 3.81 -4.12
N GLU A 73 -14.75 3.30 -5.30
CA GLU A 73 -15.67 3.21 -6.43
C GLU A 73 -15.93 1.73 -6.76
N PRO A 74 -17.20 1.27 -6.76
CA PRO A 74 -17.55 -0.09 -7.14
C PRO A 74 -17.07 -0.46 -8.54
N GLY A 75 -16.75 -1.74 -8.74
CA GLY A 75 -16.27 -2.27 -10.01
C GLY A 75 -14.78 -2.08 -10.27
N PHE A 76 -14.02 -1.50 -9.33
CA PHE A 76 -12.57 -1.35 -9.43
C PHE A 76 -11.82 -2.14 -8.37
N GLU A 77 -10.83 -2.90 -8.79
CA GLU A 77 -9.81 -3.43 -7.88
C GLU A 77 -8.71 -2.37 -7.69
N TYR A 78 -8.30 -2.17 -6.45
CA TYR A 78 -7.26 -1.21 -6.09
C TYR A 78 -6.05 -1.93 -5.48
N GLN A 79 -4.86 -1.37 -5.72
CA GLN A 79 -3.70 -1.60 -4.87
C GLN A 79 -3.30 -0.25 -4.29
N LEU A 80 -3.32 -0.14 -2.96
CA LEU A 80 -3.07 1.09 -2.22
C LEU A 80 -1.88 0.89 -1.29
N ILE A 81 -0.99 1.88 -1.24
CA ILE A 81 -0.11 2.03 -0.09
C ILE A 81 -0.83 2.93 0.90
N VAL A 82 -0.98 2.44 2.14
CA VAL A 82 -1.59 3.17 3.24
C VAL A 82 -0.60 3.29 4.39
N SER A 83 -0.64 4.39 5.11
CA SER A 83 0.09 4.53 6.38
C SER A 83 -0.83 4.12 7.52
N THR A 84 -0.30 3.32 8.44
CA THR A 84 -1.00 2.85 9.64
C THR A 84 -0.47 3.57 10.86
N THR A 85 -1.37 4.05 11.72
CA THR A 85 -1.00 4.67 13.00
C THR A 85 -1.84 4.09 14.11
N LYS A 86 -1.21 3.77 15.25
CA LYS A 86 -1.93 3.29 16.44
C LYS A 86 -2.67 4.46 17.08
N VAL A 87 -3.93 4.23 17.41
CA VAL A 87 -4.76 5.15 18.19
C VAL A 87 -4.56 4.84 19.67
N GLU A 88 -4.16 5.83 20.45
CA GLU A 88 -4.04 5.68 21.91
C GLU A 88 -5.43 5.75 22.55
N ASN A 89 -5.75 4.76 23.40
CA ASN A 89 -7.04 4.66 24.10
C ASN A 89 -8.27 4.77 23.16
N PRO A 90 -8.40 3.88 22.14
CA PRO A 90 -9.55 3.92 21.25
C PRO A 90 -10.83 3.64 22.05
N PRO A 91 -11.98 4.22 21.66
CA PRO A 91 -13.29 3.79 22.15
C PRO A 91 -13.47 2.28 22.00
N ALA A 92 -14.28 1.66 22.87
CA ALA A 92 -14.44 0.20 22.92
C ALA A 92 -14.84 -0.44 21.58
N ASP A 93 -15.63 0.29 20.77
CA ASP A 93 -16.15 -0.18 19.49
C ASP A 93 -15.40 0.40 18.27
N ALA A 94 -14.27 1.09 18.50
CA ALA A 94 -13.46 1.71 17.45
C ALA A 94 -12.17 0.91 17.21
N SER A 95 -11.66 0.99 15.99
CA SER A 95 -10.37 0.41 15.64
C SER A 95 -9.22 1.08 16.42
N SER A 96 -8.27 0.26 16.82
CA SER A 96 -7.00 0.72 17.40
C SER A 96 -6.00 1.21 16.34
N ILE A 97 -6.35 1.12 15.05
CA ILE A 97 -5.52 1.52 13.92
C ILE A 97 -6.28 2.52 13.03
N ASN A 98 -5.62 3.64 12.72
CA ASN A 98 -6.02 4.57 11.68
C ASN A 98 -5.25 4.28 10.39
N TYR A 99 -5.95 4.33 9.26
CA TYR A 99 -5.42 4.13 7.92
C TYR A 99 -5.56 5.41 7.11
N LYS A 100 -4.46 5.89 6.53
CA LYS A 100 -4.46 7.04 5.62
C LYS A 100 -3.87 6.66 4.28
N LEU A 101 -4.52 7.07 3.18
CA LEU A 101 -4.01 6.84 1.84
C LEU A 101 -2.68 7.57 1.65
N VAL A 102 -1.64 6.82 1.28
CA VAL A 102 -0.36 7.39 0.85
C VAL A 102 -0.31 7.45 -0.68
N LYS A 103 -0.72 6.35 -1.34
CA LYS A 103 -0.65 6.26 -2.80
C LYS A 103 -1.60 5.21 -3.36
N VAL A 104 -2.26 5.54 -4.47
CA VAL A 104 -2.86 4.53 -5.36
C VAL A 104 -1.77 3.96 -6.27
N VAL A 105 -1.39 2.70 -6.05
CA VAL A 105 -0.41 1.98 -6.89
C VAL A 105 -1.06 1.54 -8.19
N ARG A 106 -2.29 1.02 -8.09
CA ARG A 106 -3.08 0.54 -9.22
C ARG A 106 -4.57 0.76 -8.97
N LYS A 107 -5.29 1.13 -10.03
CA LYS A 107 -6.75 1.08 -10.12
C LYS A 107 -7.07 0.35 -11.42
N LYS A 108 -7.83 -0.75 -11.35
CA LYS A 108 -8.17 -1.57 -12.51
C LYS A 108 -9.67 -1.86 -12.50
N LEU A 109 -10.35 -1.60 -13.62
CA LEU A 109 -11.73 -2.04 -13.79
C LEU A 109 -11.76 -3.58 -13.70
N ALA A 110 -12.58 -4.10 -12.80
CA ALA A 110 -12.82 -5.53 -12.71
C ALA A 110 -13.70 -5.93 -13.89
N THR A 111 -13.14 -6.74 -14.78
CA THR A 111 -13.91 -7.38 -15.81
C THR A 111 -14.71 -8.49 -15.14
N LEU A 112 -16.04 -8.41 -15.23
CA LEU A 112 -16.92 -9.52 -14.84
C LEU A 112 -16.56 -10.70 -15.75
N ASN A 113 -16.08 -11.79 -15.15
CA ASN A 113 -15.88 -13.08 -15.83
C ASN A 113 -17.13 -13.94 -15.62
#